data_AF-A0A2V2S1P5-F1
#
_entry.id   AF-A0A2V2S1P5-F1
#
_cell.length_a   1.000
_cell.length_b   1.000
_cell.length_c   1.000
_cell.angle_alpha   90.00
_cell.angle_beta   90.00
_cell.angle_gamma   90.00
#
_symmetry.space_group_name_H-M   'P 1'
#
loop_
_entity.id
_entity.type
_entity.pdbx_description
1 polymer ?
#
loop_
_entity_poly.entity_id
_entity_poly.type
_entity_poly.pdbx_seq_one_letter_code
_entity_poly.pdbx_strand_id
1 'polypeptide(L)'
;MGEQATPLERTLVWASDAASMVEVEAFCASLEAQPPDTPVSCSLSIKGSVPPKFSELKRLLSLLKPLAERQADFYIYCEHAATQKLLEFCGFPFIAQFVSKEPTESGSIGIKENT
;
A
#
# COMPACT_ATOMS: atom_id res chain seq x y z
N MET A 1 -10.07 -6.30 -29.82
CA MET A 1 -9.74 -7.16 -28.67
C MET A 1 -8.90 -6.28 -27.75
N GLY A 2 -9.40 -5.91 -26.58
CA GLY A 2 -8.62 -5.12 -25.63
C GLY A 2 -7.74 -6.06 -24.82
N GLU A 3 -6.43 -5.98 -24.97
CA GLU A 3 -5.50 -6.53 -24.00
C GLU A 3 -5.81 -5.87 -22.65
N GLN A 4 -6.33 -6.65 -21.70
CA GLN A 4 -6.40 -6.20 -20.31
C GLN A 4 -4.96 -6.09 -19.82
N ALA A 5 -4.47 -4.87 -19.61
CA ALA A 5 -3.19 -4.65 -18.97
C ALA A 5 -3.22 -5.33 -17.59
N THR A 6 -2.31 -6.26 -17.35
CA THR A 6 -2.16 -6.92 -16.06
C THR A 6 -1.78 -5.87 -15.01
N PRO A 7 -2.53 -5.74 -13.90
CA PRO A 7 -2.21 -4.78 -12.86
C PRO A 7 -0.85 -5.10 -12.22
N LEU A 8 -0.06 -4.07 -11.97
CA LEU A 8 1.12 -4.16 -11.13
C LEU A 8 0.67 -4.30 -9.68
N GLU A 9 0.76 -5.52 -9.14
CA GLU A 9 0.40 -5.83 -7.76
C GLU A 9 1.63 -5.84 -6.85
N ARG A 10 1.56 -5.16 -5.70
CA ARG A 10 2.65 -5.13 -4.72
C ARG A 10 2.16 -5.10 -3.28
N THR A 11 2.71 -5.98 -2.45
CA THR A 11 2.63 -5.91 -0.99
C THR A 11 3.92 -5.33 -0.44
N LEU A 12 3.81 -4.35 0.45
CA LEU A 12 4.91 -3.67 1.13
C LEU A 12 4.78 -3.85 2.64
N VAL A 13 5.90 -3.95 3.33
CA VAL A 13 5.93 -4.02 4.79
C VAL A 13 6.75 -2.87 5.36
N TRP A 14 6.18 -2.16 6.34
CA TRP A 14 6.89 -1.11 7.07
C TRP A 14 6.68 -1.26 8.57
N ALA A 15 7.77 -1.23 9.33
CA ALA A 15 7.69 -1.19 10.79
C ALA A 15 7.45 0.25 11.28
N SER A 16 6.46 0.45 12.12
CA SER A 16 5.98 1.77 12.55
C SER A 16 6.99 2.54 13.39
N ASP A 17 7.93 1.86 14.03
CA ASP A 17 9.05 2.44 14.77
C ASP A 17 10.32 2.65 13.91
N ALA A 18 10.33 2.12 12.68
CA ALA A 18 11.45 2.27 11.76
C ALA A 18 11.36 3.60 11.00
N ALA A 19 12.45 4.37 11.02
CA ALA A 19 12.63 5.52 10.13
C ALA A 19 12.95 5.10 8.67
N SER A 20 13.21 3.82 8.43
CA SER A 20 13.50 3.30 7.10
C SER A 20 12.21 2.92 6.36
N MET A 21 12.06 3.40 5.13
CA MET A 21 10.92 3.12 4.23
C MET A 21 11.40 2.57 2.87
N VAL A 22 12.55 1.89 2.84
CA VAL A 22 13.25 1.50 1.60
C VAL A 22 12.34 0.76 0.61
N GLU A 23 11.47 -0.14 1.06
CA GLU A 23 10.54 -0.85 0.16
C GLU A 23 9.51 0.09 -0.48
N VAL A 24 8.97 1.04 0.29
CA VAL A 24 8.02 2.03 -0.19
C VAL A 24 8.70 2.97 -1.18
N GLU A 25 9.91 3.41 -0.87
CA GLU A 25 10.71 4.29 -1.73
C GLU A 25 11.05 3.61 -3.05
N ALA A 26 11.58 2.39 -2.99
CA ALA A 26 11.95 1.62 -4.17
C ALA A 26 10.74 1.34 -5.06
N PHE A 27 9.59 0.97 -4.46
CA PHE A 27 8.37 0.75 -5.21
C PHE A 27 7.87 2.03 -5.89
N CYS A 28 7.74 3.14 -5.13
CA CYS A 28 7.24 4.40 -5.69
C CYS A 28 8.17 4.96 -6.78
N ALA A 29 9.49 4.84 -6.61
CA ALA A 29 10.46 5.21 -7.65
C ALA A 29 10.33 4.33 -8.90
N SER A 30 10.07 3.03 -8.74
CA SER A 30 9.89 2.11 -9.88
C SER A 30 8.65 2.44 -10.74
N LEU A 31 7.66 3.15 -10.18
CA LEU A 31 6.46 3.56 -10.92
C LEU A 31 6.79 4.57 -12.02
N GLU A 32 7.86 5.35 -11.92
CA GLU A 32 8.27 6.28 -12.99
C GLU A 32 8.66 5.54 -14.28
N ALA A 33 9.17 4.31 -14.14
CA ALA A 33 9.53 3.46 -15.28
C ALA A 33 8.33 2.71 -15.89
N GLN A 34 7.16 2.74 -15.24
CA GLN A 34 5.96 2.08 -15.74
C GLN A 34 5.16 3.02 -16.64
N PRO A 35 4.50 2.52 -17.70
CA PRO A 35 3.54 3.32 -18.47
C PRO A 35 2.51 4.01 -17.57
N PRO A 36 2.09 5.27 -17.84
CA PRO A 36 1.14 5.99 -17.00
C PRO A 36 -0.19 5.25 -16.81
N ASP A 37 -0.63 4.53 -17.85
CA ASP A 37 -1.91 3.81 -17.88
C ASP A 37 -1.83 2.39 -17.28
N THR A 38 -0.66 1.96 -16.80
CA THR A 38 -0.53 0.66 -16.13
C THR A 38 -1.33 0.69 -14.83
N PRO A 39 -2.35 -0.18 -14.68
CA PRO A 39 -3.10 -0.27 -13.43
C PRO A 39 -2.16 -0.69 -12.30
N VAL A 40 -2.26 -0.03 -11.15
CA VAL A 40 -1.42 -0.33 -9.98
C VAL A 40 -2.31 -0.66 -8.79
N SER A 41 -2.03 -1.79 -8.14
CA SER A 41 -2.66 -2.18 -6.88
C SER A 41 -1.57 -2.41 -5.85
N CYS A 42 -1.62 -1.69 -4.73
CA CYS A 42 -0.60 -1.73 -3.70
C CYS A 42 -1.23 -1.93 -2.32
N SER A 43 -0.66 -2.80 -1.51
CA SER A 43 -1.04 -2.96 -0.11
C SER A 43 0.16 -2.69 0.80
N LEU A 44 -0.01 -1.84 1.81
CA LEU A 44 1.00 -1.54 2.82
C LEU A 44 0.59 -2.15 4.17
N SER A 45 1.40 -3.08 4.68
CA SER A 45 1.27 -3.63 6.04
C SER A 45 2.18 -2.86 6.99
N ILE A 46 1.58 -2.10 7.91
CA ILE A 46 2.27 -1.34 8.95
C ILE A 46 2.28 -2.15 10.24
N LYS A 47 3.47 -2.63 10.62
CA LYS A 47 3.71 -3.51 11.77
C LYS A 47 4.31 -2.75 12.94
N GLY A 48 4.14 -3.25 14.15
CA GLY A 48 4.78 -2.71 15.36
C GLY A 48 3.83 -1.98 16.30
N SER A 49 4.19 -1.99 17.58
CA SER A 49 3.33 -1.62 18.71
C SER A 49 3.29 -0.13 19.03
N VAL A 50 4.18 0.65 18.43
CA VAL A 50 4.30 2.10 18.67
C VAL A 50 3.84 2.86 17.43
N PRO A 51 2.94 3.85 17.53
CA PRO A 51 2.55 4.67 16.39
C PRO A 51 3.74 5.39 15.73
N PRO A 52 3.76 5.55 14.41
CA PRO A 52 4.84 6.27 13.74
C PRO A 52 4.93 7.73 14.16
N LYS A 53 6.15 8.28 14.10
CA LYS A 53 6.35 9.72 14.30
C LYS A 53 5.70 10.51 13.17
N PHE A 54 5.24 11.73 13.48
CA PHE A 54 4.63 12.62 12.49
C PHE A 54 5.58 12.95 11.32
N SER A 55 6.89 13.03 11.55
CA SER A 55 7.89 13.19 10.49
C SER A 55 7.85 12.06 9.47
N GLU A 56 7.71 10.81 9.94
CA GLU A 56 7.62 9.64 9.09
C GLU A 56 6.30 9.61 8.34
N LEU A 57 5.17 9.94 9.00
CA LEU A 57 3.88 10.03 8.30
C LEU A 57 3.89 11.07 7.18
N LYS A 58 4.52 12.23 7.41
CA LYS A 58 4.67 13.26 6.37
C LYS A 58 5.55 12.77 5.22
N ARG A 59 6.63 12.06 5.52
CA ARG A 59 7.49 11.44 4.49
C ARG A 59 6.71 10.39 3.71
N LEU A 60 5.97 9.51 4.39
CA LEU A 60 5.13 8.49 3.75
C LEU A 60 4.12 9.13 2.78
N LEU A 61 3.37 10.15 3.21
CA LEU A 61 2.46 10.88 2.33
C LEU A 61 3.15 11.45 1.08
N SER A 62 4.38 11.95 1.24
CA SER A 62 5.16 12.49 0.12
C SER A 62 5.58 11.39 -0.86
N LEU A 63 5.98 10.23 -0.34
CA LEU A 63 6.38 9.07 -1.15
C LEU A 63 5.21 8.45 -1.91
N LEU A 64 4.01 8.47 -1.34
CA LEU A 64 2.80 7.88 -1.94
C LEU A 64 2.16 8.75 -3.03
N LYS A 65 2.67 9.97 -3.28
CA LYS A 65 2.13 10.88 -4.29
C LYS A 65 1.99 10.23 -5.69
N PRO A 66 2.96 9.46 -6.21
CA PRO A 66 2.83 8.82 -7.52
C PRO A 66 1.69 7.78 -7.59
N LEU A 67 1.33 7.15 -6.47
CA LEU A 67 0.19 6.24 -6.40
C LEU A 67 -1.13 7.00 -6.51
N ALA A 68 -1.24 8.15 -5.83
CA ALA A 68 -2.41 9.01 -5.91
C ALA A 68 -2.59 9.60 -7.33
N GLU A 69 -1.51 10.05 -7.97
CA GLU A 69 -1.55 10.59 -9.33
C GLU A 69 -1.99 9.55 -10.37
N ARG A 70 -1.67 8.27 -10.13
CA ARG A 70 -2.09 7.13 -10.95
C ARG A 70 -3.47 6.57 -10.59
N GLN A 71 -4.15 7.13 -9.58
CA GLN A 71 -5.40 6.58 -9.04
C GLN A 71 -5.26 5.08 -8.69
N ALA A 72 -4.12 4.71 -8.12
CA ALA A 72 -3.84 3.33 -7.76
C ALA A 72 -4.80 2.82 -6.68
N ASP A 73 -5.14 1.53 -6.75
CA ASP A 73 -5.85 0.84 -5.68
C ASP A 73 -4.88 0.65 -4.50
N PHE A 74 -4.89 1.56 -3.54
CA PHE A 74 -3.99 1.52 -2.39
C PHE A 74 -4.71 1.12 -1.11
N TYR A 75 -4.21 0.05 -0.47
CA TYR A 75 -4.75 -0.52 0.75
C TYR A 75 -3.74 -0.41 1.90
N ILE A 76 -4.22 -0.10 3.10
CA ILE A 76 -3.39 -0.07 4.31
C ILE A 76 -3.95 -1.05 5.32
N TYR A 77 -3.08 -1.95 5.78
CA TYR A 77 -3.28 -2.76 6.96
C TYR A 77 -2.43 -2.21 8.11
N CYS A 78 -3.02 -2.04 9.28
CA CYS A 78 -2.30 -1.67 10.49
C CYS A 78 -2.44 -2.79 11.52
N GLU A 79 -1.31 -3.27 12.04
CA GLU A 79 -1.31 -4.25 13.13
C GLU A 79 -1.98 -3.70 14.40
N HIS A 80 -1.84 -2.38 14.62
CA HIS A 80 -2.38 -1.70 15.80
C HIS A 80 -3.40 -0.61 15.45
N ALA A 81 -4.53 -0.62 16.17
CA ALA A 81 -5.62 0.34 16.01
C ALA A 81 -5.20 1.80 16.29
N ALA A 82 -4.23 2.03 17.17
CA ALA A 82 -3.70 3.37 17.44
C ALA A 82 -3.00 3.96 16.20
N THR A 83 -2.23 3.13 15.48
CA THR A 83 -1.59 3.50 14.22
C THR A 83 -2.65 3.82 13.17
N GLN A 84 -3.67 2.98 13.02
CA GLN A 84 -4.79 3.23 12.10
C GLN A 84 -5.47 4.58 12.37
N LYS A 85 -5.88 4.85 13.62
CA LYS A 85 -6.52 6.12 13.98
C LYS A 85 -5.64 7.33 13.69
N LEU A 86 -4.33 7.21 13.88
CA LEU A 86 -3.39 8.27 13.57
C LEU A 86 -3.31 8.53 12.06
N LEU A 87 -3.26 7.47 11.24
CA LEU A 87 -3.29 7.59 9.78
C LEU A 87 -4.60 8.20 9.28
N GLU A 88 -5.74 7.77 9.85
CA GLU A 88 -7.07 8.35 9.59
C GLU A 88 -7.07 9.86 9.86
N PHE A 89 -6.55 10.27 11.01
CA PHE A 89 -6.42 11.68 11.39
C PHE A 89 -5.48 12.46 10.45
N CYS A 90 -4.42 11.83 9.95
CA CYS A 90 -3.45 12.43 9.03
C CYS A 90 -3.93 12.49 7.56
N GLY A 91 -5.17 12.09 7.27
CA GLY A 91 -5.74 12.22 5.93
C GLY A 91 -5.39 11.08 4.97
N PHE A 92 -4.86 9.95 5.46
CA PHE A 92 -4.67 8.76 4.62
C PHE A 92 -5.96 8.21 3.97
N PRO A 93 -7.17 8.36 4.54
CA PRO A 93 -8.41 7.92 3.88
C PRO A 93 -8.68 8.58 2.52
N PHE A 94 -8.03 9.70 2.20
CA PHE A 94 -8.17 10.36 0.90
C PHE A 94 -7.38 9.66 -0.22
N ILE A 95 -6.43 8.80 0.13
CA ILE A 95 -5.53 8.14 -0.83
C ILE A 95 -5.48 6.62 -0.66
N ALA A 96 -6.04 6.07 0.42
CA ALA A 96 -5.94 4.66 0.77
C ALA A 96 -7.21 4.12 1.42
N GLN A 97 -7.49 2.84 1.20
CA GLN A 97 -8.53 2.09 1.90
C GLN A 97 -7.93 1.30 3.07
N PHE A 98 -8.52 1.45 4.26
CA PHE A 98 -8.10 0.67 5.43
C PHE A 98 -8.75 -0.71 5.43
N VAL A 99 -7.93 -1.76 5.59
CA VAL A 99 -8.39 -3.15 5.60
C VAL A 99 -8.06 -3.83 6.92
N SER A 100 -8.93 -4.75 7.34
CA SER A 100 -8.83 -5.43 8.65
C SER A 100 -8.02 -6.73 8.63
N LYS A 101 -7.58 -7.19 7.44
CA LYS A 101 -6.78 -8.42 7.28
C LYS A 101 -5.49 -8.07 6.56
N GLU A 102 -4.38 -8.70 6.95
CA GLU A 102 -3.12 -8.54 6.22
C GLU A 102 -3.33 -8.94 4.75
N PRO A 103 -2.69 -8.22 3.81
CA PRO A 103 -2.58 -8.67 2.43
C PRO A 103 -1.75 -9.96 2.42
N THR A 104 -2.40 -11.10 2.18
CA THR A 104 -1.73 -12.41 2.12
C THR A 104 -0.76 -12.42 0.93
N GLU A 105 0.54 -12.58 1.18
CA GLU A 105 1.51 -12.84 0.11
C GLU A 105 1.20 -14.21 -0.53
N SER A 106 0.82 -14.18 -1.81
CA SER A 106 0.76 -15.31 -2.75
C SER A 106 -0.30 -16.40 -2.56
N GLY A 107 -1.23 -16.46 -3.53
CA GLY A 107 -1.31 -17.61 -4.43
C GLY A 107 -2.21 -18.79 -4.01
N SER A 108 -3.47 -18.73 -4.41
CA SER A 108 -4.12 -19.76 -5.26
C SER A 108 -5.57 -19.34 -5.44
N ILE A 109 -5.96 -19.05 -6.68
CA ILE A 109 -7.35 -19.14 -7.08
C ILE A 109 -7.71 -20.60 -6.83
N GLY A 110 -8.38 -20.87 -5.70
CA GLY A 110 -9.10 -22.10 -5.51
C GLY A 110 -10.20 -22.12 -6.56
N ILE A 111 -9.88 -22.64 -7.74
CA ILE A 111 -10.88 -23.15 -8.66
C ILE A 111 -11.61 -24.22 -7.83
N LYS A 112 -12.79 -23.87 -7.31
CA LYS A 112 -13.76 -24.89 -6.94
C LYS A 112 -14.18 -25.53 -8.25
N GLU A 113 -13.44 -26.54 -8.69
CA GLU A 113 -13.98 -27.53 -9.61
C GLU A 113 -15.12 -28.26 -8.90
N ASN A 114 -16.23 -28.36 -9.63
CA ASN A 114 -17.45 -29.11 -9.36
C ASN A 114 -17.25 -30.40 -8.55
N THR A 115 -18.18 -30.65 -7.63
CA THR A 115 -19.06 -31.83 -7.72
C THR A 115 -20.44 -31.46 -7.18
#